data_AF-A0A8S3BBX4-F1
#
_entry.id   AF-A0A8S3BBX4-F1
#
_cell.length_a   1.000
_cell.length_b   1.000
_cell.length_c   1.000
_cell.angle_alpha   90.00
_cell.angle_beta   90.00
_cell.angle_gamma   90.00
#
_symmetry.space_group_name_H-M   'P 1'
#
loop_
_entity.id
_entity.type
_entity.pdbx_description
1 polymer ?
#
loop_
_entity_poly.entity_id
_entity_poly.type
_entity_poly.pdbx_seq_one_letter_code
_entity_poly.pdbx_strand_id
1 'polypeptide(L)' 'MMPDKNKIQLAYLYFIPKPHKTGTPLRPIVSGMNAPTTKISRMLDRLIRPLF' A
#
# COMPACT_ATOMS: atom_id res chain seq x y z
N MET A 1 7.67 -16.92 4.25
CA MET A 1 6.31 -17.39 4.59
C MET A 1 5.32 -16.59 3.77
N MET A 2 4.46 -17.23 2.97
CA MET A 2 3.48 -16.47 2.19
C MET A 2 2.39 -15.93 3.12
N PRO A 3 2.00 -14.66 2.96
CA PRO A 3 0.95 -14.07 3.78
C PRO A 3 -0.41 -14.73 3.56
N ASP A 4 -1.14 -14.99 4.66
CA ASP A 4 -2.53 -15.48 4.62
C ASP A 4 -3.46 -14.39 4.06
N LYS A 5 -4.15 -14.71 2.96
CA LYS A 5 -5.03 -13.80 2.23
C LYS A 5 -6.32 -13.46 2.97
N ASN A 6 -6.71 -14.21 3.99
CA ASN A 6 -7.97 -14.03 4.70
C ASN A 6 -7.82 -13.32 6.05
N LYS A 7 -6.58 -13.07 6.50
CA LYS A 7 -6.30 -12.39 7.76
C LYS A 7 -5.90 -10.93 7.51
N ILE A 8 -6.32 -10.06 8.42
CA ILE A 8 -5.79 -8.70 8.50
C ILE A 8 -4.35 -8.82 8.95
N GLN A 9 -3.44 -8.18 8.22
CA GLN A 9 -2.03 -8.16 8.58
C GLN A 9 -1.67 -6.83 9.17
N LEU A 10 -0.77 -6.87 10.15
CA LEU A 10 -0.16 -5.66 10.69
C LEU A 10 0.52 -4.91 9.54
N ALA A 11 0.44 -3.59 9.56
CA ALA A 11 1.10 -2.80 8.53
C ALA A 11 2.63 -2.94 8.65
N TYR A 12 3.28 -3.16 7.51
CA TYR A 12 4.73 -3.24 7.39
C TYR A 12 5.28 -1.89 6.93
N LEU A 13 6.17 -1.31 7.74
CA LEU A 13 6.98 -0.17 7.35
C LEU A 13 8.25 -0.68 6.68
N TYR A 14 8.48 -0.27 5.44
CA TYR A 14 9.74 -0.53 4.74
C TYR A 14 10.18 0.69 3.93
N PHE A 15 11.41 0.65 3.46
CA PHE A 15 12.02 1.77 2.75
C PHE A 15 12.42 1.34 1.34
N ILE A 16 12.00 2.10 0.34
CA ILE A 16 12.42 1.90 -1.05
C ILE A 16 13.59 2.83 -1.36
N PRO A 17 14.71 2.33 -1.91
CA PRO A 17 15.81 3.17 -2.37
C PRO A 17 15.37 4.22 -3.40
N LYS A 18 15.88 5.44 -3.22
CA LYS A 18 15.73 6.59 -4.11
C LYS A 18 17.12 6.94 -4.68
N PRO A 19 17.68 6.11 -5.57
CA PRO A 19 19.05 6.27 -6.05
C PRO A 19 19.31 7.61 -6.77
N HIS A 20 18.26 8.28 -7.23
CA HIS A 20 18.32 9.58 -7.91
C HIS A 20 18.27 10.80 -6.98
N LYS A 21 18.16 10.64 -5.64
CA LYS A 21 18.12 11.76 -4.69
C LYS A 21 19.27 11.67 -3.70
N THR A 22 20.15 12.67 -3.72
CA THR A 22 21.19 12.86 -2.70
C THR A 22 20.57 13.33 -1.38
N GLY A 23 21.10 12.83 -0.25
CA GLY A 23 20.64 13.19 1.11
C GLY A 23 19.30 12.59 1.56
N THR A 24 18.47 12.07 0.66
CA THR A 24 17.21 11.39 0.99
C THR A 24 17.08 10.05 0.25
N PRO A 25 17.94 9.07 0.58
CA PRO A 25 18.11 7.87 -0.21
C PRO A 25 16.95 6.88 -0.08
N LEU A 26 15.97 7.11 0.80
CA LEU A 26 14.94 6.15 1.14
C LEU A 26 13.55 6.81 1.12
N ARG A 27 12.59 6.18 0.44
CA ARG A 27 11.18 6.53 0.52
C ARG A 27 10.51 5.59 1.53
N PRO A 28 9.99 6.11 2.66
CA PRO A 28 9.21 5.29 3.59
C PRO A 28 7.91 4.85 2.91
N ILE A 29 7.56 3.58 3.08
CA ILE A 29 6.32 2.98 2.58
C ILE A 29 5.68 2.21 3.72
N VAL A 30 4.39 2.44 3.92
CA VAL A 30 3.55 1.61 4.79
C VAL A 30 2.72 0.72 3.88
N SER A 31 2.96 -0.60 3.93
CA SER A 31 2.15 -1.60 3.22
C SER A 31 1.29 -2.35 4.22
N GLY A 32 -0.01 -2.37 3.96
CA GLY A 32 -0.99 -3.14 4.72
C GLY A 32 -1.81 -3.99 3.79
N MET A 33 -2.10 -5.22 4.20
CA MET A 33 -2.97 -6.13 3.46
C MET A 33 -4.26 -6.38 4.24
N ASN A 34 -5.38 -6.33 3.51
CA ASN A 34 -6.72 -6.43 4.09
C ASN A 34 -6.99 -5.41 5.19
N ALA A 35 -6.47 -4.18 5.04
CA ALA A 35 -6.81 -3.10 5.96
C ALA A 35 -8.34 -2.84 5.94
N PRO A 36 -8.94 -2.36 7.04
CA PRO A 36 -10.38 -2.05 7.08
C PRO A 36 -10.82 -1.12 5.94
N THR A 37 -9.93 -0.23 5.50
CA THR A 37 -10.17 0.73 4.41
C THR A 37 -10.06 0.12 3.01
N THR A 38 -9.49 -1.08 2.83
CA THR A 38 -9.29 -1.69 1.50
C THR A 38 -10.60 -1.87 0.73
N LYS A 39 -11.70 -2.20 1.42
CA LYS A 39 -13.03 -2.31 0.77
C LYS A 39 -13.58 -0.96 0.32
N ILE A 40 -13.36 0.08 1.12
CA ILE A 40 -13.77 1.46 0.80
C ILE A 40 -12.98 1.96 -0.42
N SER A 41 -11.66 1.77 -0.43
CA SER A 41 -10.82 2.14 -1.57
C SER A 41 -11.25 1.41 -2.86
N ARG A 42 -11.59 0.11 -2.77
CA ARG A 42 -12.09 -0.67 -3.92
C ARG A 42 -13.46 -0.18 -4.40
N MET A 43 -14.35 0.18 -3.47
CA MET A 43 -15.64 0.77 -3.82
C MET A 43 -15.45 2.09 -4.56
N LEU A 44 -14.62 2.98 -4.02
CA LEU A 44 -14.33 4.27 -4.62
C LEU A 44 -13.70 4.13 -6.00
N ASP A 45 -12.71 3.25 -6.16
CA ASP A 45 -12.08 2.93 -7.46
C ASP A 45 -13.13 2.54 -8.50
N ARG A 46 -14.07 1.66 -8.17
CA ARG A 46 -15.18 1.28 -9.07
C ARG A 46 -16.08 2.44 -9.47
N LEU A 47 -16.35 3.36 -8.55
CA LEU A 47 -17.20 4.53 -8.80
C LEU A 47 -16.51 5.55 -9.72
N ILE A 48 -15.20 5.73 -9.58
CA ILE A 48 -14.44 6.73 -10.36
C ILE A 48 -13.86 6.16 -11.66
N ARG A 49 -13.81 4.84 -11.83
CA ARG A 49 -13.28 4.18 -13.04
C ARG A 49 -13.94 4.61 -14.37
N PRO A 50 -15.22 5.01 -14.43
CA PRO A 50 -15.78 5.56 -15.66
C PRO A 50 -15.23 6.95 -16.05
N LEU A 51 -14.55 7.63 -15.13
CA LEU A 51 -13.98 8.97 -15.35
C LEU A 51 -12.55 8.94 -15.91
N PHE A 52 -11.89 7.77 -15.93
CA PHE A 52 -10.51 7.57 -16.36
C PHE A 52 -10.37 6.30 -17.21
#